data_AF-A0A3D4FBH9-F1
#
_entry.id   AF-A0A3D4FBH9-F1
#
_cell.length_a   1.000
_cell.length_b   1.000
_cell.length_c   1.000
_cell.angle_alpha   90.00
_cell.angle_beta   90.00
_cell.angle_gamma   90.00
#
_symmetry.space_group_name_H-M   'P 1'
#
loop_
_entity.id
_entity.type
_entity.pdbx_description
1 polymer ?
#
loop_
_entity_poly.entity_id
_entity_poly.type
_entity_poly.pdbx_seq_one_letter_code
_entity_poly.pdbx_strand_id
1 'polypeptide(L)'
;MLKIRDSVVSVASVDGGPHHASRVRVTLAKGMSAGPHHGDACRPCEKSSARRPTFLMGILVAMIFFLMGCSVKKMAMRQVGDALAGTGSTFSSENDPELVREALPFSLKLMEGLLSEIPDHQGLRLATTSAYVQYAYAFLQLDADILDDTDFEAAQALRKRAVNLFKRARDYGLRGLEIRLPGFYHQLQSSPEKAIERLQVEDVPILYWTSAAWAGWINLSKEHPDRIAEIPMMEALMDRALALDDAWNDGAIHNFMITYAFVRQGVEQEPVKVATYHYRRAMEYAQGRQLGPHVAMAESVAIQTQDSPLFRELLGKALAFDVDACPETRLVNLLMQRRAQWLLDHEDDLILPDLEDLPVIE
;
A
#
# COMPACT_ATOMS: atom_id res chain seq x y z
N MET A 1 15.08 42.28 -22.95
CA MET A 1 14.52 41.58 -24.14
C MET A 1 14.36 40.12 -23.75
N LEU A 2 13.22 39.46 -23.74
CA LEU A 2 11.87 39.73 -24.25
C LEU A 2 10.86 39.00 -23.32
N LYS A 3 9.68 39.61 -23.22
CA LYS A 3 8.46 39.35 -22.44
C LYS A 3 7.87 37.91 -22.50
N ILE A 4 7.36 37.35 -21.38
CA ILE A 4 5.95 37.30 -20.86
C ILE A 4 4.97 36.40 -21.64
N ARG A 5 4.38 35.42 -20.92
CA ARG A 5 2.93 35.10 -20.78
C ARG A 5 2.80 33.88 -19.85
N ASP A 6 2.37 33.99 -18.60
CA ASP A 6 1.00 34.15 -18.05
C ASP A 6 -0.02 33.06 -18.40
N SER A 7 -0.46 32.38 -17.33
CA SER A 7 -1.78 31.77 -17.07
C SER A 7 -2.13 30.49 -17.87
N VAL A 8 -2.73 29.44 -17.30
CA VAL A 8 -4.03 29.39 -16.61
C VAL A 8 -4.13 28.11 -15.78
N VAL A 9 -4.57 28.27 -14.52
CA VAL A 9 -5.15 27.24 -13.66
C VAL A 9 -6.48 26.76 -14.27
N SER A 10 -6.66 25.45 -14.46
CA SER A 10 -7.97 24.87 -14.72
C SER A 10 -8.22 23.74 -13.74
N VAL A 11 -8.97 24.08 -12.69
CA VAL A 11 -9.78 23.15 -11.91
C VAL A 11 -10.81 22.53 -12.85
N ALA A 12 -10.87 21.20 -12.95
CA ALA A 12 -11.98 20.50 -13.58
C ALA A 12 -12.60 19.54 -12.57
N SER A 13 -13.72 20.02 -12.02
CA SER A 13 -14.69 19.26 -11.26
C SER A 13 -15.19 18.06 -12.05
N VAL A 14 -15.36 16.96 -11.33
CA VAL A 14 -16.18 15.81 -11.70
C VAL A 14 -17.63 16.26 -11.82
N ASP A 15 -18.28 15.97 -12.95
CA ASP A 15 -19.71 15.66 -13.07
C ASP A 15 -20.10 15.32 -14.52
N GLY A 16 -20.95 14.30 -14.70
CA GLY A 16 -21.74 14.11 -15.93
C GLY A 16 -21.78 12.70 -16.50
N GLY A 17 -22.86 11.99 -16.22
CA GLY A 17 -23.21 10.67 -16.76
C GLY A 17 -23.60 10.62 -18.25
N PRO A 18 -24.15 9.48 -18.72
CA PRO A 18 -23.83 8.92 -20.04
C PRO A 18 -24.95 9.09 -21.07
N HIS A 19 -24.61 9.48 -22.30
CA HIS A 19 -25.43 9.19 -23.49
C HIS A 19 -24.58 9.22 -24.76
N HIS A 20 -24.28 8.06 -25.35
CA HIS A 20 -24.11 7.97 -26.80
C HIS A 20 -24.54 6.61 -27.33
N ALA A 21 -25.69 6.62 -28.00
CA ALA A 21 -26.23 5.52 -28.78
C ALA A 21 -25.41 5.31 -30.06
N SER A 22 -24.80 4.14 -30.20
CA SER A 22 -24.18 3.69 -31.45
C SER A 22 -25.22 3.01 -32.34
N ARG A 23 -25.65 3.72 -33.40
CA ARG A 23 -26.50 3.17 -34.47
C ARG A 23 -25.64 2.30 -35.40
N VAL A 24 -25.91 1.00 -35.44
CA VAL A 24 -25.39 0.09 -36.46
C VAL A 24 -26.16 0.30 -37.77
N ARG A 25 -25.44 0.64 -38.84
CA ARG A 25 -25.98 0.88 -40.19
C ARG A 25 -25.82 -0.41 -41.01
N VAL A 26 -26.92 -1.07 -41.34
CA VAL A 26 -26.96 -2.22 -42.26
C VAL A 26 -27.14 -1.72 -43.68
N THR A 27 -26.16 -2.00 -44.56
CA THR A 27 -26.21 -1.75 -46.00
C THR A 27 -27.00 -2.84 -46.72
N LEU A 28 -28.09 -2.44 -47.38
CA LEU A 28 -28.84 -3.24 -48.35
C LEU A 28 -28.17 -3.16 -49.72
N ALA A 29 -27.81 -4.32 -50.30
CA ALA A 29 -27.45 -4.43 -51.72
C ALA A 29 -28.62 -5.04 -52.51
N LYS A 30 -29.11 -4.27 -53.47
CA LYS A 30 -30.02 -4.60 -54.58
C LYS A 30 -29.06 -4.96 -55.75
N GLY A 31 -29.14 -6.02 -56.53
CA GLY A 31 -30.23 -6.81 -57.11
C GLY A 31 -29.85 -6.99 -58.60
N MET A 32 -29.91 -8.19 -59.19
CA MET A 32 -30.02 -8.35 -60.64
C MET A 32 -30.45 -9.78 -61.05
N SER A 33 -31.07 -9.84 -62.22
CA SER A 33 -32.09 -10.77 -62.73
C SER A 33 -31.58 -12.01 -63.47
N ALA A 34 -32.44 -13.05 -63.57
CA ALA A 34 -33.01 -13.59 -64.83
C ALA A 34 -33.82 -14.89 -64.55
N GLY A 35 -35.04 -15.02 -65.11
CA GLY A 35 -35.83 -16.28 -65.11
C GLY A 35 -35.61 -17.09 -66.39
N PRO A 36 -36.56 -17.91 -66.87
CA PRO A 36 -37.68 -18.62 -66.20
C PRO A 36 -37.62 -20.14 -66.49
N HIS A 37 -38.55 -20.97 -65.97
CA HIS A 37 -39.20 -22.11 -66.68
C HIS A 37 -40.22 -22.84 -65.77
N HIS A 38 -41.29 -23.32 -66.41
CA HIS A 38 -42.50 -23.96 -65.91
C HIS A 38 -42.33 -25.28 -65.14
N GLY A 39 -43.35 -25.63 -64.34
CA GLY A 39 -43.64 -27.02 -63.98
C GLY A 39 -44.58 -27.16 -62.79
N ASP A 40 -45.86 -27.41 -63.07
CA ASP A 40 -46.91 -27.77 -62.11
C ASP A 40 -46.58 -29.05 -61.31
N ALA A 41 -46.86 -29.07 -60.00
CA ALA A 41 -47.36 -30.26 -59.30
C ALA A 41 -47.88 -29.94 -57.88
N CYS A 42 -49.07 -30.47 -57.61
CA CYS A 42 -49.82 -30.40 -56.35
C CYS A 42 -49.29 -31.34 -55.24
N ARG A 43 -49.23 -30.81 -54.00
CA ARG A 43 -49.54 -31.43 -52.68
C ARG A 43 -48.68 -32.62 -52.17
N PRO A 44 -48.61 -32.91 -50.84
CA PRO A 44 -49.48 -32.44 -49.75
C PRO A 44 -48.80 -31.85 -48.50
N CYS A 45 -49.69 -31.25 -47.72
CA CYS A 45 -49.59 -30.74 -46.37
C CYS A 45 -49.02 -31.75 -45.36
N GLU A 46 -47.91 -31.41 -44.71
CA GLU A 46 -47.43 -32.09 -43.50
C GLU A 46 -47.53 -31.11 -42.33
N LYS A 47 -48.53 -31.34 -41.47
CA LYS A 47 -48.74 -30.60 -40.22
C LYS A 47 -47.68 -31.00 -39.21
N SER A 48 -46.55 -30.28 -39.16
CA SER A 48 -45.65 -30.40 -38.01
C SER A 48 -46.18 -29.56 -36.86
N SER A 49 -46.41 -30.24 -35.74
CA SER A 49 -46.94 -29.73 -34.49
C SER A 49 -46.05 -28.60 -33.94
N ALA A 50 -46.44 -27.35 -34.17
CA ALA A 50 -45.97 -26.19 -33.43
C ALA A 50 -46.51 -26.21 -32.00
N ARG A 51 -45.88 -27.00 -31.12
CA ARG A 51 -46.03 -26.84 -29.67
C ARG A 51 -44.66 -26.96 -29.00
N ARG A 52 -44.24 -25.81 -28.41
CA ARG A 52 -43.23 -25.60 -27.36
C ARG A 52 -41.86 -25.00 -27.76
N PRO A 53 -41.78 -23.74 -28.23
CA PRO A 53 -40.58 -22.92 -28.02
C PRO A 53 -40.65 -22.10 -26.71
N THR A 54 -41.84 -21.89 -26.14
CA THR A 54 -42.05 -21.04 -24.94
C THR A 54 -41.54 -21.67 -23.64
N PHE A 55 -41.57 -23.00 -23.49
CA PHE A 55 -41.10 -23.67 -22.28
C PHE A 55 -39.56 -23.72 -22.20
N LEU A 56 -38.88 -23.95 -23.33
CA LEU A 56 -37.41 -23.89 -23.45
C LEU A 56 -36.88 -22.47 -23.27
N MET A 57 -37.58 -21.45 -23.82
CA MET A 57 -37.26 -20.05 -23.60
C MET A 57 -37.43 -19.65 -22.12
N GLY A 58 -38.48 -20.15 -21.44
CA GLY A 58 -38.70 -19.92 -20.01
C GLY A 58 -37.62 -20.52 -19.11
N ILE A 59 -37.13 -21.73 -19.44
CA ILE A 59 -36.01 -22.37 -18.72
C ILE A 59 -34.69 -21.62 -18.96
N LEU A 60 -34.43 -21.17 -20.19
CA LEU A 60 -33.24 -20.37 -20.53
C LEU A 60 -33.24 -19.03 -19.80
N VAL A 61 -34.38 -18.33 -19.76
CA VAL A 61 -34.54 -17.06 -19.03
C VAL A 61 -34.39 -17.29 -17.52
N ALA A 62 -35.02 -18.33 -16.96
CA ALA A 62 -34.85 -18.68 -15.55
C ALA A 62 -33.39 -19.02 -15.20
N MET A 63 -32.68 -19.74 -16.08
CA MET A 63 -31.26 -20.07 -15.91
C MET A 63 -30.36 -18.82 -15.98
N ILE A 64 -30.69 -17.85 -16.84
CA ILE A 64 -30.03 -16.52 -16.88
C ILE A 64 -30.27 -15.74 -15.58
N PHE A 65 -31.49 -15.77 -15.02
CA PHE A 65 -31.80 -15.15 -13.73
C PHE A 65 -31.06 -15.81 -12.55
N PHE A 66 -30.86 -17.14 -12.57
CA PHE A 66 -30.06 -17.83 -11.55
C PHE A 66 -28.56 -17.51 -11.65
N LEU A 67 -28.01 -17.30 -12.86
CA LEU A 67 -26.62 -16.88 -13.07
C LEU A 67 -26.37 -15.42 -12.67
N MET A 68 -27.39 -14.56 -12.72
CA MET A 68 -27.31 -13.15 -12.29
C MET A 68 -27.22 -13.01 -10.76
N GLY A 69 -27.79 -13.95 -9.98
CA GLY A 69 -27.81 -13.88 -8.51
C GLY A 69 -26.43 -13.92 -7.84
N CYS A 70 -25.52 -14.77 -8.33
CA CYS A 70 -24.14 -14.80 -7.84
C CYS A 70 -23.33 -13.55 -8.25
N SER A 71 -23.69 -12.95 -9.39
CA SER A 71 -23.02 -11.75 -9.93
C SER A 71 -23.39 -10.48 -9.15
N VAL A 72 -24.65 -10.33 -8.75
CA VAL A 72 -25.10 -9.15 -7.98
C VAL A 72 -24.50 -9.12 -6.59
N LYS A 73 -24.43 -10.25 -5.88
CA LYS A 73 -23.73 -10.34 -4.58
C LYS A 73 -22.26 -9.96 -4.73
N LYS A 74 -21.55 -10.53 -5.71
CA LYS A 74 -20.12 -10.23 -5.94
C LYS A 74 -19.90 -8.76 -6.31
N MET A 75 -20.76 -8.17 -7.14
CA MET A 75 -20.70 -6.75 -7.50
C MET A 75 -20.93 -5.84 -6.28
N ALA A 76 -21.94 -6.13 -5.45
CA ALA A 76 -22.20 -5.38 -4.22
C ALA A 76 -21.01 -5.46 -3.24
N MET A 77 -20.42 -6.65 -3.06
CA MET A 77 -19.23 -6.81 -2.22
C MET A 77 -18.01 -6.07 -2.76
N ARG A 78 -17.86 -5.97 -4.09
CA ARG A 78 -16.80 -5.14 -4.71
C ARG A 78 -17.00 -3.66 -4.41
N GLN A 79 -18.22 -3.13 -4.52
CA GLN A 79 -18.48 -1.73 -4.17
C GLN A 79 -18.19 -1.42 -2.69
N VAL A 80 -18.54 -2.35 -1.78
CA VAL A 80 -18.18 -2.23 -0.36
C VAL A 80 -16.65 -2.29 -0.19
N GLY A 81 -15.98 -3.17 -0.92
CA GLY A 81 -14.52 -3.28 -0.94
C GLY A 81 -13.83 -1.99 -1.43
N ASP A 82 -14.32 -1.39 -2.51
CA ASP A 82 -13.83 -0.11 -3.04
C ASP A 82 -14.04 1.04 -2.03
N ALA A 83 -15.24 1.12 -1.43
CA ALA A 83 -15.55 2.12 -0.42
C ALA A 83 -14.65 1.98 0.81
N LEU A 84 -14.46 0.76 1.31
CA LEU A 84 -13.60 0.48 2.47
C LEU A 84 -12.12 0.70 2.17
N ALA A 85 -11.67 0.43 0.95
CA ALA A 85 -10.30 0.76 0.53
C ALA A 85 -10.05 2.27 0.52
N GLY A 86 -11.10 3.08 0.34
CA GLY A 86 -11.03 4.55 0.33
C GLY A 86 -11.09 5.23 1.71
N THR A 87 -11.36 4.52 2.81
CA THR A 87 -11.56 5.16 4.14
C THR A 87 -10.27 5.63 4.82
N GLY A 88 -9.10 5.37 4.23
CA GLY A 88 -7.80 5.70 4.81
C GLY A 88 -7.66 7.18 5.22
N SER A 89 -8.23 8.10 4.44
CA SER A 89 -8.16 9.54 4.72
C SER A 89 -8.87 9.96 6.02
N THR A 90 -9.91 9.23 6.44
CA THR A 90 -10.63 9.53 7.69
C THR A 90 -9.75 9.22 8.91
N PHE A 91 -9.01 8.12 8.87
CA PHE A 91 -8.08 7.76 9.94
C PHE A 91 -6.86 8.69 9.96
N SER A 92 -6.31 9.06 8.80
CA SER A 92 -5.12 9.92 8.74
C SER A 92 -5.31 11.29 9.38
N SER A 93 -6.55 11.81 9.36
CA SER A 93 -6.92 13.08 9.99
C SER A 93 -7.37 13.02 11.43
N GLU A 94 -7.42 11.83 12.02
CA GLU A 94 -7.84 11.66 13.40
C GLU A 94 -6.84 12.32 14.37
N ASN A 95 -7.36 13.00 15.39
CA ASN A 95 -6.56 13.66 16.43
C ASN A 95 -6.46 12.81 17.72
N ASP A 96 -7.24 11.73 17.81
CA ASP A 96 -7.17 10.74 18.89
C ASP A 96 -6.58 9.41 18.37
N PRO A 97 -5.26 9.17 18.55
CA PRO A 97 -4.64 7.91 18.16
C PRO A 97 -5.22 6.68 18.87
N GLU A 98 -5.81 6.83 20.07
CA GLU A 98 -6.36 5.72 20.83
C GLU A 98 -7.72 5.30 20.26
N LEU A 99 -8.54 6.24 19.79
CA LEU A 99 -9.76 5.91 19.03
C LEU A 99 -9.43 5.08 17.78
N VAL A 100 -8.37 5.46 17.05
CA VAL A 100 -7.89 4.70 15.88
C VAL A 100 -7.40 3.31 16.29
N ARG A 101 -6.61 3.22 17.37
CA ARG A 101 -6.11 1.96 17.92
C ARG A 101 -7.25 0.98 18.20
N GLU A 102 -8.33 1.45 18.82
CA GLU A 102 -9.49 0.63 19.17
C GLU A 102 -10.33 0.23 17.95
N ALA A 103 -10.41 1.08 16.92
CA ALA A 103 -11.22 0.84 15.72
C ALA A 103 -10.55 -0.07 14.68
N LEU A 104 -9.22 -0.01 14.54
CA LEU A 104 -8.48 -0.72 13.50
C LEU A 104 -8.62 -2.25 13.55
N PRO A 105 -8.60 -2.94 14.71
CA PRO A 105 -8.76 -4.39 14.77
C PRO A 105 -10.04 -4.90 14.09
N PHE A 106 -11.17 -4.20 14.30
CA PHE A 106 -12.43 -4.54 13.63
C PHE A 106 -12.32 -4.30 12.12
N SER A 107 -11.81 -3.13 11.72
CA SER A 107 -11.65 -2.76 10.31
C SER A 107 -10.76 -3.76 9.55
N LEU A 108 -9.66 -4.19 10.16
CA LEU A 108 -8.77 -5.22 9.63
C LEU A 108 -9.53 -6.54 9.40
N LYS A 109 -10.30 -6.99 10.40
CA LYS A 109 -11.06 -8.25 10.28
C LYS A 109 -12.20 -8.16 9.28
N LEU A 110 -12.84 -7.00 9.16
CA LEU A 110 -13.84 -6.74 8.14
C LEU A 110 -13.23 -6.83 6.73
N MET A 111 -12.08 -6.20 6.50
CA MET A 111 -11.38 -6.28 5.21
C MET A 111 -10.98 -7.71 4.86
N GLU A 112 -10.49 -8.50 5.83
CA GLU A 112 -10.20 -9.92 5.61
C GLU A 112 -11.44 -10.75 5.27
N GLY A 113 -12.54 -10.51 5.97
CA GLY A 113 -13.82 -11.17 5.72
C GLY A 113 -14.40 -10.81 4.35
N LEU A 114 -14.19 -9.59 3.86
CA LEU A 114 -14.52 -9.21 2.49
C LEU A 114 -13.60 -9.90 1.49
N LEU A 115 -12.29 -9.93 1.73
CA LEU A 115 -11.32 -10.59 0.84
C LEU A 115 -11.55 -12.09 0.67
N SER A 116 -12.16 -12.78 1.64
CA SER A 116 -12.54 -14.19 1.47
C SER A 116 -13.67 -14.37 0.45
N GLU A 117 -14.55 -13.36 0.30
CA GLU A 117 -15.64 -13.34 -0.68
C GLU A 117 -15.20 -12.78 -2.04
N ILE A 118 -14.30 -11.78 -2.05
CA ILE A 118 -13.76 -11.10 -3.24
C ILE A 118 -12.23 -11.20 -3.30
N PRO A 119 -11.67 -12.41 -3.47
CA PRO A 119 -10.22 -12.64 -3.36
C PRO A 119 -9.40 -11.96 -4.47
N ASP A 120 -10.02 -11.58 -5.59
CA ASP A 120 -9.35 -10.93 -6.72
C ASP A 120 -9.31 -9.39 -6.61
N HIS A 121 -9.83 -8.82 -5.52
CA HIS A 121 -9.95 -7.37 -5.36
C HIS A 121 -8.62 -6.69 -4.98
N GLN A 122 -7.98 -6.02 -5.94
CA GLN A 122 -6.67 -5.39 -5.75
C GLN A 122 -6.68 -4.22 -4.77
N GLY A 123 -7.63 -3.28 -4.88
CA GLY A 123 -7.72 -2.12 -4.00
C GLY A 123 -7.88 -2.49 -2.51
N LEU A 124 -8.88 -3.32 -2.20
CA LEU A 124 -9.08 -3.87 -0.85
C LEU A 124 -7.86 -4.63 -0.32
N ARG A 125 -7.15 -5.36 -1.18
CA ARG A 125 -5.95 -6.09 -0.78
C ARG A 125 -4.81 -5.15 -0.43
N LEU A 126 -4.57 -4.12 -1.24
CA LEU A 126 -3.61 -3.06 -0.93
C LEU A 126 -3.95 -2.38 0.40
N ALA A 127 -5.21 -2.00 0.60
CA ALA A 127 -5.68 -1.39 1.85
C ALA A 127 -5.49 -2.32 3.06
N THR A 128 -5.74 -3.62 2.89
CA THR A 128 -5.51 -4.62 3.94
C THR A 128 -4.03 -4.75 4.27
N THR A 129 -3.16 -4.81 3.27
CA THR A 129 -1.70 -4.85 3.45
C THR A 129 -1.22 -3.61 4.18
N SER A 130 -1.56 -2.41 3.71
CA SER A 130 -1.11 -1.16 4.33
C SER A 130 -1.65 -0.99 5.75
N ALA A 131 -2.92 -1.33 6.01
CA ALA A 131 -3.51 -1.19 7.33
C ALA A 131 -2.87 -2.13 8.35
N TYR A 132 -2.53 -3.37 7.97
CA TYR A 132 -1.80 -4.27 8.85
C TYR A 132 -0.40 -3.77 9.17
N VAL A 133 0.33 -3.23 8.19
CA VAL A 133 1.66 -2.62 8.41
C VAL A 133 1.55 -1.46 9.39
N GLN A 134 0.64 -0.52 9.12
CA GLN A 134 0.45 0.67 9.95
C GLN A 134 0.06 0.30 11.38
N TYR A 135 -0.90 -0.61 11.56
CA TYR A 135 -1.31 -1.05 12.89
C TYR A 135 -0.18 -1.77 13.65
N ALA A 136 0.55 -2.66 12.98
CA ALA A 136 1.65 -3.40 13.59
C ALA A 136 2.80 -2.46 14.02
N TYR A 137 3.11 -1.46 13.20
CA TYR A 137 4.12 -0.47 13.54
C TYR A 137 3.65 0.47 14.66
N ALA A 138 2.56 1.21 14.42
CA ALA A 138 2.12 2.32 15.28
C ALA A 138 1.68 1.89 16.68
N PHE A 139 1.05 0.72 16.81
CA PHE A 139 0.32 0.33 18.03
C PHE A 139 0.83 -0.96 18.68
N LEU A 140 1.77 -1.66 18.04
CA LEU A 140 2.40 -2.84 18.64
C LEU A 140 3.91 -2.67 18.78
N GLN A 141 4.60 -2.31 17.69
CA GLN A 141 6.06 -2.17 17.72
C GLN A 141 6.48 -0.97 18.58
N LEU A 142 5.93 0.22 18.31
CA LEU A 142 6.28 1.43 19.10
C LEU A 142 5.95 1.26 20.59
N ASP A 143 4.78 0.69 20.91
CA ASP A 143 4.40 0.39 22.28
C ASP A 143 5.34 -0.62 22.95
N ALA A 144 5.81 -1.64 22.20
CA ALA A 144 6.77 -2.59 22.72
C ALA A 144 8.11 -1.92 23.05
N ASP A 145 8.56 -1.01 22.19
CA ASP A 145 9.81 -0.29 22.42
C ASP A 145 9.71 0.64 23.64
N ILE A 146 8.55 1.27 23.86
CA ILE A 146 8.29 2.08 25.07
C ILE A 146 8.27 1.22 26.34
N LEU A 147 7.72 -0.01 26.25
CA LEU A 147 7.58 -0.89 27.40
C LEU A 147 8.86 -1.65 27.75
N ASP A 148 9.85 -1.72 26.86
CA ASP A 148 10.99 -2.63 27.00
C ASP A 148 11.77 -2.40 28.31
N ASP A 149 11.87 -1.15 28.74
CA ASP A 149 12.60 -0.75 29.95
C ASP A 149 11.83 -1.02 31.25
N THR A 150 10.50 -1.11 31.18
CA THR A 150 9.62 -1.20 32.37
C THR A 150 8.93 -2.55 32.53
N ASP A 151 8.59 -3.21 31.42
CA ASP A 151 7.95 -4.52 31.36
C ASP A 151 8.39 -5.27 30.09
N PHE A 152 9.55 -5.92 30.19
CA PHE A 152 10.12 -6.71 29.11
C PHE A 152 9.20 -7.83 28.63
N GLU A 153 8.43 -8.48 29.52
CA GLU A 153 7.53 -9.57 29.13
C GLU A 153 6.37 -9.05 28.26
N ALA A 154 5.77 -7.92 28.66
CA ALA A 154 4.76 -7.25 27.87
C ALA A 154 5.31 -6.76 26.52
N ALA A 155 6.52 -6.18 26.50
CA ALA A 155 7.20 -5.77 25.28
C ALA A 155 7.40 -6.95 24.31
N GLN A 156 7.90 -8.09 24.81
CA GLN A 156 8.08 -9.30 23.99
C GLN A 156 6.75 -9.85 23.47
N ALA A 157 5.69 -9.81 24.27
CA ALA A 157 4.35 -10.22 23.82
C ALA A 157 3.85 -9.34 22.66
N LEU A 158 4.04 -8.03 22.74
CA LEU A 158 3.71 -7.09 21.67
C LEU A 158 4.55 -7.31 20.41
N ARG A 159 5.87 -7.48 20.53
CA ARG A 159 6.77 -7.80 19.40
C ARG A 159 6.34 -9.07 18.68
N LYS A 160 6.02 -10.13 19.42
CA LYS A 160 5.50 -11.38 18.84
C LYS A 160 4.19 -11.17 18.08
N ARG A 161 3.30 -10.30 18.57
CA ARG A 161 2.08 -9.93 17.82
C ARG A 161 2.43 -9.14 16.56
N ALA A 162 3.31 -8.15 16.63
CA ALA A 162 3.75 -7.34 15.50
C ALA A 162 4.36 -8.20 14.39
N VAL A 163 5.28 -9.14 14.73
CA VAL A 163 5.87 -10.11 13.79
C VAL A 163 4.80 -10.86 12.99
N ASN A 164 3.77 -11.38 13.69
CA ASN A 164 2.69 -12.11 13.04
C ASN A 164 1.86 -11.23 12.09
N LEU A 165 1.65 -9.96 12.44
CA LEU A 165 0.88 -9.02 11.62
C LEU A 165 1.67 -8.50 10.42
N PHE A 166 2.96 -8.21 10.57
CA PHE A 166 3.84 -7.86 9.45
C PHE A 166 3.95 -9.01 8.45
N LYS A 167 4.16 -10.24 8.94
CA LYS A 167 4.15 -11.43 8.07
C LYS A 167 2.83 -11.55 7.31
N ARG A 168 1.70 -11.38 8.00
CA ARG A 168 0.37 -11.44 7.38
C ARG A 168 0.20 -10.35 6.32
N ALA A 169 0.62 -9.13 6.58
CA ALA A 169 0.58 -8.03 5.63
C ALA A 169 1.39 -8.33 4.36
N ARG A 170 2.63 -8.81 4.54
CA ARG A 170 3.51 -9.26 3.46
C ARG A 170 2.81 -10.33 2.62
N ASP A 171 2.21 -11.33 3.25
CA ASP A 171 1.52 -12.42 2.56
C ASP A 171 0.31 -11.90 1.74
N TYR A 172 -0.45 -10.92 2.23
CA TYR A 172 -1.48 -10.24 1.45
C TYR A 172 -0.91 -9.47 0.26
N GLY A 173 0.21 -8.76 0.46
CA GLY A 173 0.87 -7.96 -0.56
C GLY A 173 1.42 -8.81 -1.71
N LEU A 174 2.16 -9.86 -1.36
CA LEU A 174 2.64 -10.88 -2.28
C LEU A 174 1.50 -11.54 -3.05
N ARG A 175 0.38 -11.85 -2.37
CA ARG A 175 -0.79 -12.40 -3.05
C ARG A 175 -1.41 -11.42 -4.06
N GLY A 176 -1.35 -10.12 -3.80
CA GLY A 176 -1.82 -9.09 -4.74
C GLY A 176 -1.00 -9.07 -6.01
N LEU A 177 0.33 -9.09 -5.84
CA LEU A 177 1.29 -9.21 -6.94
C LEU A 177 1.09 -10.51 -7.74
N GLU A 178 0.86 -11.64 -7.06
CA GLU A 178 0.60 -12.94 -7.69
C GLU A 178 -0.71 -12.96 -8.50
N ILE A 179 -1.77 -12.33 -8.02
CA ILE A 179 -3.05 -12.25 -8.76
C ILE A 179 -2.88 -11.40 -10.01
N ARG A 180 -2.12 -10.30 -9.92
CA ARG A 180 -1.90 -9.37 -11.03
C ARG A 180 -0.92 -9.95 -12.06
N LEU A 181 0.14 -10.62 -11.59
CA LEU A 181 1.17 -11.26 -12.38
C LEU A 181 1.30 -12.72 -11.92
N PRO A 182 0.56 -13.67 -12.52
CA PRO A 182 0.67 -15.09 -12.15
C PRO A 182 2.11 -15.61 -12.28
N GLY A 183 2.58 -16.35 -11.28
CA GLY A 183 3.94 -16.86 -11.17
C GLY A 183 4.95 -15.85 -10.62
N PHE A 184 4.52 -14.66 -10.22
CA PHE A 184 5.40 -13.59 -9.75
C PHE A 184 6.23 -14.03 -8.54
N TYR A 185 5.62 -14.66 -7.55
CA TYR A 185 6.36 -15.01 -6.32
C TYR A 185 7.47 -16.02 -6.62
N HIS A 186 7.20 -17.03 -7.45
CA HIS A 186 8.21 -17.99 -7.87
C HIS A 186 9.34 -17.31 -8.68
N GLN A 187 8.99 -16.36 -9.55
CA GLN A 187 9.99 -15.59 -10.29
C GLN A 187 10.83 -14.72 -9.36
N LEU A 188 10.22 -14.07 -8.37
CA LEU A 188 10.91 -13.26 -7.37
C LEU A 188 11.90 -14.10 -6.55
N GLN A 189 11.54 -15.32 -6.17
CA GLN A 189 12.43 -16.24 -5.44
C GLN A 189 13.62 -16.72 -6.28
N SER A 190 13.44 -16.91 -7.59
CA SER A 190 14.46 -17.49 -8.46
C SER A 190 15.36 -16.45 -9.15
N SER A 191 14.83 -15.27 -9.44
CA SER A 191 15.55 -14.14 -10.04
C SER A 191 14.79 -12.84 -9.75
N PRO A 192 15.07 -12.19 -8.61
CA PRO A 192 14.39 -10.96 -8.22
C PRO A 192 14.44 -9.87 -9.30
N GLU A 193 15.59 -9.72 -9.98
CA GLU A 193 15.81 -8.68 -11.00
C GLU A 193 14.85 -8.87 -12.17
N LYS A 194 14.66 -10.10 -12.64
CA LYS A 194 13.73 -10.41 -13.73
C LYS A 194 12.27 -10.28 -13.31
N ALA A 195 11.95 -10.59 -12.05
CA ALA A 195 10.59 -10.48 -11.55
C ALA A 195 10.10 -9.03 -11.61
N ILE A 196 10.98 -8.08 -11.27
CA ILE A 196 10.61 -6.67 -11.14
C ILE A 196 10.51 -5.91 -12.47
N GLU A 197 11.09 -6.43 -13.56
CA GLU A 197 11.05 -5.81 -14.90
C GLU A 197 9.63 -5.53 -15.41
N ARG A 198 8.69 -6.41 -15.07
CA ARG A 198 7.29 -6.33 -15.51
C ARG A 198 6.46 -5.34 -14.69
N LEU A 199 6.96 -4.90 -13.55
CA LEU A 199 6.27 -3.98 -12.64
C LEU A 199 6.22 -2.57 -13.23
N GLN A 200 5.10 -1.89 -13.07
CA GLN A 200 4.84 -0.54 -13.59
C GLN A 200 4.52 0.44 -12.46
N VAL A 201 4.42 1.73 -12.78
CA VAL A 201 4.19 2.79 -11.79
C VAL A 201 2.93 2.57 -10.96
N GLU A 202 1.89 1.95 -11.53
CA GLU A 202 0.65 1.61 -10.83
C GLU A 202 0.85 0.58 -9.71
N ASP A 203 1.97 -0.16 -9.73
CA ASP A 203 2.31 -1.15 -8.72
C ASP A 203 3.02 -0.55 -7.50
N VAL A 204 3.54 0.68 -7.61
CA VAL A 204 4.32 1.33 -6.54
C VAL A 204 3.67 1.22 -5.16
N PRO A 205 2.35 1.47 -4.98
CA PRO A 205 1.73 1.31 -3.67
C PRO A 205 1.87 -0.09 -3.08
N ILE A 206 1.60 -1.14 -3.87
CA ILE A 206 1.65 -2.52 -3.36
C ILE A 206 3.11 -2.96 -3.15
N LEU A 207 4.05 -2.47 -3.96
CA LEU A 207 5.47 -2.73 -3.78
C LEU A 207 5.96 -2.14 -2.46
N TYR A 208 5.69 -0.85 -2.21
CA TYR A 208 6.08 -0.18 -0.98
C TYR A 208 5.54 -0.89 0.26
N TRP A 209 4.22 -1.11 0.32
CA TRP A 209 3.61 -1.69 1.52
C TRP A 209 3.99 -3.17 1.71
N THR A 210 4.24 -3.92 0.63
CA THR A 210 4.76 -5.29 0.74
C THR A 210 6.19 -5.29 1.28
N SER A 211 7.05 -4.41 0.78
CA SER A 211 8.43 -4.29 1.27
C SER A 211 8.50 -3.79 2.71
N ALA A 212 7.69 -2.79 3.08
CA ALA A 212 7.61 -2.30 4.46
C ALA A 212 7.15 -3.40 5.43
N ALA A 213 6.14 -4.20 5.03
CA ALA A 213 5.72 -5.36 5.80
C ALA A 213 6.84 -6.39 5.96
N TRP A 214 7.57 -6.67 4.88
CA TRP A 214 8.67 -7.62 4.90
C TRP A 214 9.82 -7.15 5.79
N ALA A 215 10.17 -5.87 5.70
CA ALA A 215 11.22 -5.26 6.52
C ALA A 215 10.85 -5.27 8.01
N GLY A 216 9.60 -4.93 8.36
CA GLY A 216 9.11 -5.03 9.74
C GLY A 216 9.16 -6.47 10.25
N TRP A 217 8.79 -7.44 9.41
CA TRP A 217 8.88 -8.86 9.75
C TRP A 217 10.33 -9.32 9.96
N ILE A 218 11.27 -8.92 9.10
CA ILE A 218 12.70 -9.25 9.22
C ILE A 218 13.31 -8.57 10.46
N ASN A 219 13.04 -7.29 10.66
CA ASN A 219 13.64 -6.49 11.73
C ASN A 219 13.28 -7.03 13.11
N LEU A 220 12.04 -7.47 13.30
CA LEU A 220 11.56 -8.06 14.56
C LEU A 220 11.86 -9.56 14.66
N SER A 221 12.75 -10.10 13.83
CA SER A 221 12.99 -11.53 13.71
C SER A 221 14.41 -11.92 13.32
N LYS A 222 15.38 -11.13 13.79
CA LYS A 222 16.80 -11.26 13.46
C LYS A 222 17.41 -12.60 13.92
N GLU A 223 16.77 -13.27 14.87
CA GLU A 223 17.12 -14.58 15.39
C GLU A 223 16.83 -15.74 14.42
N HIS A 224 16.20 -15.46 13.27
CA HIS A 224 15.80 -16.44 12.26
C HIS A 224 16.57 -16.24 10.94
N PRO A 225 17.67 -16.98 10.69
CA PRO A 225 18.52 -16.80 9.51
C PRO A 225 17.81 -16.97 8.18
N ASP A 226 16.76 -17.79 8.13
CA ASP A 226 15.90 -17.98 6.96
C ASP A 226 15.22 -16.69 6.50
N ARG A 227 14.93 -15.76 7.42
CA ARG A 227 14.29 -14.47 7.10
C ARG A 227 15.29 -13.49 6.50
N ILE A 228 16.54 -13.54 6.94
CA ILE A 228 17.64 -12.72 6.40
C ILE A 228 17.90 -13.09 4.93
N ALA A 229 17.77 -14.38 4.58
CA ALA A 229 17.90 -14.84 3.20
C ALA A 229 16.83 -14.26 2.25
N GLU A 230 15.72 -13.72 2.78
CA GLU A 230 14.66 -13.10 1.97
C GLU A 230 14.91 -11.61 1.68
N ILE A 231 15.94 -10.98 2.27
CA ILE A 231 16.26 -9.56 2.09
C ILE A 231 16.36 -9.17 0.60
N PRO A 232 17.06 -9.90 -0.29
CA PRO A 232 17.18 -9.50 -1.70
C PRO A 232 15.84 -9.39 -2.42
N MET A 233 14.84 -10.20 -2.03
CA MET A 233 13.50 -10.11 -2.61
C MET A 233 12.78 -8.85 -2.15
N MET A 234 12.86 -8.52 -0.85
CA MET A 234 12.31 -7.27 -0.33
C MET A 234 12.98 -6.05 -0.98
N GLU A 235 14.31 -6.06 -1.08
CA GLU A 235 15.09 -4.97 -1.70
C GLU A 235 14.68 -4.78 -3.16
N ALA A 236 14.56 -5.87 -3.94
CA ALA A 236 14.14 -5.78 -5.32
C ALA A 236 12.78 -5.07 -5.48
N LEU A 237 11.81 -5.37 -4.61
CA LEU A 237 10.50 -4.70 -4.62
C LEU A 237 10.61 -3.22 -4.23
N MET A 238 11.38 -2.89 -3.18
CA MET A 238 11.50 -1.51 -2.70
C MET A 238 12.30 -0.64 -3.67
N ASP A 239 13.41 -1.15 -4.19
CA ASP A 239 14.24 -0.45 -5.19
C ASP A 239 13.46 -0.26 -6.49
N ARG A 240 12.61 -1.23 -6.88
CA ARG A 240 11.72 -1.05 -8.03
C ARG A 240 10.69 0.05 -7.78
N ALA A 241 10.09 0.10 -6.59
CA ALA A 241 9.16 1.17 -6.23
C ALA A 241 9.84 2.54 -6.31
N LEU A 242 11.04 2.66 -5.72
CA LEU A 242 11.86 3.86 -5.76
C LEU A 242 12.21 4.28 -7.20
N ALA A 243 12.55 3.34 -8.07
CA ALA A 243 12.91 3.63 -9.46
C ALA A 243 11.71 4.02 -10.34
N LEU A 244 10.50 3.61 -9.97
CA LEU A 244 9.28 3.87 -10.73
C LEU A 244 8.66 5.22 -10.37
N ASP A 245 8.61 5.56 -9.08
CA ASP A 245 8.07 6.83 -8.58
C ASP A 245 8.66 7.13 -7.19
N ASP A 246 9.77 7.89 -7.16
CA ASP A 246 10.43 8.26 -5.91
C ASP A 246 9.65 9.31 -5.09
N ALA A 247 8.71 10.02 -5.73
CA ALA A 247 7.86 11.03 -5.12
C ALA A 247 6.60 10.45 -4.45
N TRP A 248 6.32 9.17 -4.70
CA TRP A 248 5.08 8.52 -4.26
C TRP A 248 4.81 8.72 -2.77
N ASN A 249 3.54 9.08 -2.47
CA ASN A 249 3.04 9.30 -1.11
C ASN A 249 3.92 10.27 -0.31
N ASP A 250 4.15 11.45 -0.88
CA ASP A 250 4.99 12.52 -0.30
C ASP A 250 6.42 12.05 0.03
N GLY A 251 6.97 11.16 -0.80
CA GLY A 251 8.33 10.63 -0.61
C GLY A 251 8.46 9.58 0.50
N ALA A 252 7.39 8.86 0.85
CA ALA A 252 7.41 7.84 1.90
C ALA A 252 8.47 6.73 1.68
N ILE A 253 8.81 6.45 0.41
CA ILE A 253 9.87 5.51 0.05
C ILE A 253 11.22 5.99 0.60
N HIS A 254 11.50 7.30 0.55
CA HIS A 254 12.73 7.84 1.09
C HIS A 254 12.81 7.71 2.62
N ASN A 255 11.69 7.84 3.33
CA ASN A 255 11.67 7.59 4.77
C ASN A 255 12.15 6.16 5.11
N PHE A 256 11.67 5.16 4.36
CA PHE A 256 12.17 3.78 4.49
C PHE A 256 13.68 3.69 4.25
N MET A 257 14.18 4.35 3.20
CA MET A 257 15.59 4.28 2.82
C MET A 257 16.52 4.95 3.84
N ILE A 258 16.05 5.94 4.62
CA ILE A 258 16.80 6.51 5.74
C ILE A 258 17.10 5.42 6.77
N THR A 259 16.04 4.72 7.23
CA THR A 259 16.16 3.64 8.22
C THR A 259 16.98 2.47 7.72
N TYR A 260 16.88 2.17 6.41
CA TYR A 260 17.55 1.03 5.83
C TYR A 260 19.04 1.27 5.53
N ALA A 261 19.50 2.52 5.47
CA ALA A 261 20.85 2.88 5.01
C ALA A 261 22.00 2.16 5.76
N PHE A 262 21.88 2.00 7.09
CA PHE A 262 22.90 1.34 7.92
C PHE A 262 22.78 -0.19 7.94
N VAL A 263 21.63 -0.74 7.53
CA VAL A 263 21.37 -2.18 7.54
C VAL A 263 21.67 -2.82 6.18
N ARG A 264 21.60 -2.02 5.11
CA ARG A 264 21.80 -2.48 3.73
C ARG A 264 23.20 -3.10 3.55
N GLN A 265 23.23 -4.33 3.04
CA GLN A 265 24.47 -5.07 2.80
C GLN A 265 24.87 -5.04 1.31
N GLY A 266 26.13 -5.37 1.03
CA GLY A 266 26.59 -5.66 -0.34
C GLY A 266 26.87 -4.45 -1.24
N VAL A 267 26.66 -3.23 -0.75
CA VAL A 267 27.09 -2.02 -1.45
C VAL A 267 28.02 -1.23 -0.54
N GLU A 268 29.23 -0.92 -1.03
CA GLU A 268 30.17 -0.02 -0.37
C GLU A 268 29.60 1.41 -0.45
N GLN A 269 28.62 1.70 0.40
CA GLN A 269 28.01 3.02 0.52
C GLN A 269 28.50 3.66 1.81
N GLU A 270 28.64 4.99 1.78
CA GLU A 270 28.76 5.78 2.99
C GLU A 270 27.33 5.97 3.55
N PRO A 271 26.89 5.17 4.56
CA PRO A 271 25.48 5.09 4.95
C PRO A 271 24.91 6.43 5.41
N VAL A 272 25.73 7.28 6.03
CA VAL A 272 25.38 8.65 6.38
C VAL A 272 25.03 9.49 5.15
N LYS A 273 25.82 9.41 4.07
CA LYS A 273 25.54 10.14 2.82
C LYS A 273 24.24 9.68 2.18
N VAL A 274 23.98 8.37 2.21
CA VAL A 274 22.76 7.75 1.66
C VAL A 274 21.53 8.20 2.44
N ALA A 275 21.56 8.08 3.76
CA ALA A 275 20.49 8.54 4.64
C ALA A 275 20.25 10.05 4.47
N THR A 276 21.30 10.85 4.39
CA THR A 276 21.19 12.30 4.17
C THR A 276 20.55 12.64 2.82
N TYR A 277 20.88 11.91 1.75
CA TYR A 277 20.25 12.08 0.44
C TYR A 277 18.74 11.82 0.54
N HIS A 278 18.36 10.67 1.10
CA HIS A 278 16.96 10.30 1.23
C HIS A 278 16.18 11.22 2.17
N TYR A 279 16.78 11.66 3.27
CA TYR A 279 16.21 12.66 4.16
C TYR A 279 15.86 13.94 3.41
N ARG A 280 16.78 14.51 2.63
CA ARG A 280 16.50 15.73 1.84
C ARG A 280 15.34 15.54 0.87
N ARG A 281 15.30 14.41 0.17
CA ARG A 281 14.25 14.10 -0.80
C ARG A 281 12.88 13.92 -0.13
N ALA A 282 12.84 13.21 1.01
CA ALA A 282 11.61 13.07 1.80
C ALA A 282 11.08 14.43 2.26
N MET A 283 11.96 15.31 2.76
CA MET A 283 11.58 16.66 3.20
C MET A 283 11.09 17.54 2.05
N GLU A 284 11.70 17.41 0.87
CA GLU A 284 11.30 18.13 -0.35
C GLU A 284 9.90 17.71 -0.79
N TYR A 285 9.65 16.41 -0.92
CA TYR A 285 8.35 15.89 -1.37
C TYR A 285 7.22 16.13 -0.36
N ALA A 286 7.50 15.95 0.93
CA ALA A 286 6.54 16.24 1.98
C ALA A 286 6.34 17.74 2.24
N GLN A 287 7.17 18.62 1.65
CA GLN A 287 7.17 20.06 1.91
C GLN A 287 7.27 20.39 3.42
N GLY A 288 8.00 19.56 4.16
CA GLY A 288 8.13 19.67 5.62
C GLY A 288 6.89 19.30 6.43
N ARG A 289 5.85 18.69 5.84
CA ARG A 289 4.59 18.32 6.53
C ARG A 289 4.59 16.93 7.16
N GLN A 290 5.71 16.21 7.09
CA GLN A 290 5.86 14.88 7.67
C GLN A 290 7.07 14.82 8.61
N LEU A 291 6.83 14.26 9.79
CA LEU A 291 7.84 14.16 10.85
C LEU A 291 8.68 12.89 10.81
N GLY A 292 8.18 11.86 10.12
CA GLY A 292 8.86 10.57 9.97
C GLY A 292 10.33 10.70 9.58
N PRO A 293 10.70 11.51 8.56
CA PRO A 293 12.10 11.66 8.15
C PRO A 293 13.02 12.24 9.24
N HIS A 294 12.52 13.14 10.10
CA HIS A 294 13.31 13.65 11.22
C HIS A 294 13.60 12.55 12.24
N VAL A 295 12.57 11.80 12.63
CA VAL A 295 12.68 10.70 13.58
C VAL A 295 13.58 9.59 13.03
N ALA A 296 13.38 9.18 11.77
CA ALA A 296 14.19 8.15 11.12
C ALA A 296 15.67 8.55 11.06
N MET A 297 15.97 9.82 10.78
CA MET A 297 17.35 10.31 10.72
C MET A 297 18.00 10.36 12.11
N ALA A 298 17.24 10.73 13.14
CA ALA A 298 17.72 10.69 14.53
C ALA A 298 18.04 9.26 14.96
N GLU A 299 17.12 8.32 14.76
CA GLU A 299 17.28 6.92 15.17
C GLU A 299 18.38 6.18 14.39
N SER A 300 18.48 6.44 13.09
CA SER A 300 19.33 5.62 12.21
C SER A 300 20.71 6.21 11.99
N VAL A 301 20.85 7.53 12.14
CA VAL A 301 22.13 8.21 11.91
C VAL A 301 22.66 8.79 13.19
N ALA A 302 21.93 9.69 13.86
CA ALA A 302 22.46 10.39 15.02
C ALA A 302 22.84 9.40 16.15
N ILE A 303 22.04 8.36 16.40
CA ILE A 303 22.41 7.29 17.33
C ILE A 303 23.67 6.55 16.84
N GLN A 304 23.71 6.09 15.58
CA GLN A 304 24.86 5.32 15.08
C GLN A 304 26.16 6.11 15.05
N THR A 305 26.09 7.42 14.83
CA THR A 305 27.24 8.32 14.84
C THR A 305 27.50 8.97 16.19
N GLN A 306 26.69 8.67 17.21
CA GLN A 306 26.77 9.25 18.55
C GLN A 306 26.74 10.79 18.53
N ASP A 307 25.89 11.37 17.68
CA ASP A 307 25.76 12.82 17.47
C ASP A 307 24.56 13.38 18.24
N SER A 308 24.77 13.69 19.53
CA SER A 308 23.75 14.29 20.41
C SER A 308 23.18 15.62 19.88
N PRO A 309 24.01 16.57 19.39
CA PRO A 309 23.49 17.82 18.80
C PRO A 309 22.52 17.58 17.63
N LEU A 310 22.86 16.70 16.70
CA LEU A 310 21.99 16.36 15.57
C LEU A 310 20.71 15.66 16.04
N PHE A 311 20.82 14.76 17.02
CA PHE A 311 19.69 14.05 17.61
C PHE A 311 18.66 15.03 18.19
N ARG A 312 19.12 15.95 19.05
CA ARG A 312 18.28 16.98 19.67
C ARG A 312 17.69 17.95 18.65
N GLU A 313 18.46 18.34 17.64
CA GLU A 313 17.98 19.24 16.58
C GLU A 313 16.81 18.61 15.79
N LEU A 314 16.95 17.35 15.37
CA LEU A 314 15.95 16.65 14.57
C LEU A 314 14.67 16.37 15.37
N LEU A 315 14.80 15.88 16.60
CA LEU A 315 13.64 15.56 17.43
C LEU A 315 12.95 16.82 17.95
N GLY A 316 13.71 17.88 18.23
CA GLY A 316 13.15 19.20 18.55
C GLY A 316 12.33 19.79 17.40
N LYS A 317 12.77 19.63 16.15
CA LYS A 317 11.97 20.01 14.96
C LYS A 317 10.66 19.23 14.88
N ALA A 318 10.67 17.94 15.20
CA ALA A 318 9.46 17.13 15.22
C ALA A 318 8.48 17.58 16.30
N LEU A 319 8.95 17.85 17.52
CA LEU A 319 8.10 18.31 18.62
C LEU A 319 7.57 19.74 18.43
N ALA A 320 8.28 20.61 17.71
CA ALA A 320 7.86 21.97 17.45
C ALA A 320 6.80 22.10 16.33
N PHE A 321 6.52 21.03 15.59
CA PHE A 321 5.59 21.04 14.47
C PHE A 321 4.12 21.10 14.93
N ASP A 322 3.33 21.97 14.31
CA ASP A 322 1.89 22.06 14.54
C ASP A 322 1.14 21.02 13.69
N VAL A 323 0.74 19.92 14.33
CA VAL A 323 0.01 18.82 13.66
C VAL A 323 -1.39 19.22 13.19
N ASP A 324 -1.99 20.27 13.76
CA ASP A 324 -3.33 20.73 13.37
C ASP A 324 -3.32 21.55 12.09
N ALA A 325 -2.15 22.07 11.68
CA ALA A 325 -1.97 22.75 10.41
C ALA A 325 -2.04 21.80 9.20
N CYS A 326 -1.84 20.49 9.39
CA CYS A 326 -1.84 19.48 8.32
C CYS A 326 -2.74 18.28 8.67
N PRO A 327 -4.08 18.42 8.64
CA PRO A 327 -5.00 17.35 8.99
C PRO A 327 -4.74 16.05 8.22
N GLU A 328 -4.33 16.10 6.97
CA GLU A 328 -4.07 14.92 6.13
C GLU A 328 -2.96 13.99 6.66
N THR A 329 -2.04 14.50 7.49
CA THR A 329 -0.94 13.75 8.10
C THR A 329 -0.96 13.81 9.63
N ARG A 330 -2.05 14.30 10.23
CA ARG A 330 -2.14 14.53 11.68
C ARG A 330 -1.82 13.28 12.50
N LEU A 331 -2.50 12.16 12.22
CA LEU A 331 -2.32 10.92 12.99
C LEU A 331 -0.87 10.44 12.97
N VAL A 332 -0.24 10.39 11.79
CA VAL A 332 1.14 9.93 11.66
C VAL A 332 2.10 10.89 12.37
N ASN A 333 1.86 12.20 12.28
CA ASN A 333 2.69 13.19 12.96
C ASN A 333 2.53 13.14 14.49
N LEU A 334 1.33 12.91 15.02
CA LEU A 334 1.11 12.68 16.45
C LEU A 334 1.89 11.47 16.97
N LEU A 335 1.86 10.36 16.23
CA LEU A 335 2.64 9.16 16.57
C LEU A 335 4.14 9.43 16.54
N MET A 336 4.62 10.20 15.56
CA MET A 336 6.03 10.59 15.46
C MET A 336 6.46 11.58 16.53
N GLN A 337 5.58 12.49 16.98
CA GLN A 337 5.85 13.35 18.14
C GLN A 337 5.97 12.53 19.42
N ARG A 338 5.07 11.57 19.64
CA ARG A 338 5.17 10.63 20.78
C ARG A 338 6.48 9.86 20.75
N ARG A 339 6.89 9.36 19.59
CA ARG A 339 8.18 8.67 19.43
C ARG A 339 9.37 9.60 19.66
N ALA A 340 9.33 10.82 19.12
CA ALA A 340 10.38 11.82 19.31
C ALA A 340 10.56 12.21 20.78
N GLN A 341 9.46 12.37 21.52
CA GLN A 341 9.51 12.65 22.95
C GLN A 341 10.17 11.48 23.70
N TRP A 342 9.72 10.25 23.45
CA TRP A 342 10.30 9.07 24.07
C TRP A 342 11.81 8.97 23.77
N LEU A 343 12.23 9.20 22.53
CA LEU A 343 13.64 9.17 22.14
C LEU A 343 14.49 10.22 22.89
N LEU A 344 13.96 11.44 23.08
CA LEU A 344 14.65 12.47 23.87
C LEU A 344 14.73 12.11 25.35
N ASP A 345 13.68 11.51 25.90
CA ASP A 345 13.65 11.08 27.30
C ASP A 345 14.67 9.96 27.61
N HIS A 346 15.13 9.24 26.57
CA HIS A 346 16.08 8.13 26.67
C HIS A 346 17.41 8.44 25.95
N GLU A 347 17.74 9.72 25.73
CA GLU A 347 18.96 10.10 25.03
C GLU A 347 20.22 9.49 25.66
N ASP A 348 20.32 9.51 26.99
CA ASP A 348 21.47 9.01 27.75
C ASP A 348 21.68 7.49 27.61
N ASP A 349 20.63 6.74 27.29
CA ASP A 349 20.69 5.29 27.04
C ASP A 349 21.08 4.97 25.58
N LEU A 350 20.87 5.92 24.68
CA LEU A 350 21.02 5.75 23.22
C LEU A 350 22.33 6.36 22.69
N ILE A 351 22.79 7.46 23.29
CA ILE A 351 23.97 8.22 22.88
C ILE A 351 24.89 8.35 24.10
N LEU A 352 26.13 7.91 23.93
CA LEU A 352 27.16 8.01 24.95
C LEU A 352 27.49 9.49 25.22
N PRO A 353 27.67 9.88 26.49
CA PRO A 353 28.13 11.22 26.83
C PRO A 353 29.55 11.45 26.29
N ASP A 354 29.88 12.70 26.00
CA ASP A 354 31.24 13.07 25.63
C ASP A 354 32.21 12.67 26.75
N LEU A 355 33.38 12.13 26.38
CA LEU A 355 34.37 11.65 27.35
C LEU A 355 34.83 12.76 28.33
N GLU A 356 34.68 14.03 27.94
CA GLU A 356 34.98 15.20 28.77
C GLU A 356 33.94 15.44 29.87
N ASP A 357 32.71 14.93 29.70
CA ASP A 357 31.60 15.05 30.65
C ASP A 357 31.51 13.86 31.62
N LEU A 358 32.35 12.83 31.43
CA LEU A 358 32.42 11.70 32.35
C LEU A 358 33.09 12.12 33.67
N PRO A 359 32.54 11.76 34.84
CA PRO A 359 33.17 12.04 36.11
C PRO A 359 34.55 11.35 36.16
N VAL A 360 35.59 12.14 36.43
CA VAL A 360 36.94 11.61 36.68
C VAL A 360 36.86 10.71 37.91
N ILE A 361 37.05 9.41 37.71
CA ILE A 361 37.14 8.45 38.82
C ILE A 361 38.50 8.72 39.50
N GLU A 362 38.47 9.43 40.64
CA GLU A 362 39.64 9.62 41.52
C GLU A 362 40.02 8.35 42.29
#